data_AF-A0A5K0VQW4-F1
#
_entry.id   AF-A0A5K0VQW4-F1
#
_cell.length_a   1.000
_cell.length_b   1.000
_cell.length_c   1.000
_cell.angle_alpha   90.00
_cell.angle_beta   90.00
_cell.angle_gamma   90.00
#
_symmetry.space_group_name_H-M   'P 1'
#
loop_
_entity.id
_entity.type
_entity.pdbx_description
1 polymer ?
#
loop_
_entity_poly.entity_id
_entity_poly.type
_entity_poly.pdbx_seq_one_letter_code
_entity_poly.pdbx_strand_id
1 'polypeptide(L)' 'ARGDHHRNVCIIPVSAHGTNPASAAMCGMKIVAVGTDAKGNINIEELRKAAEANRDNLSALM' A
#
# COMPACT_ATOMS: atom_id res chain seq x y z
N ALA A 1 -18.70 9.53 0.93
CA ALA A 1 -17.29 9.59 1.38
C ALA A 1 -17.28 10.15 2.81
N ARG A 2 -16.43 9.67 3.72
CA ARG A 2 -16.37 10.11 5.13
C ARG A 2 -15.65 11.45 5.33
N GLY A 3 -15.38 12.21 4.26
CA GLY A 3 -14.55 13.42 4.29
C GLY A 3 -13.03 13.16 4.24
N ASP A 4 -12.61 11.89 4.27
CA ASP A 4 -11.19 11.48 4.29
C ASP A 4 -10.48 11.54 2.93
N HIS A 5 -10.73 12.58 2.13
CA HIS A 5 -10.16 12.71 0.78
C HIS A 5 -8.63 12.84 0.75
N HIS A 6 -8.01 13.17 1.89
CA HIS A 6 -6.57 13.23 2.05
C HIS A 6 -5.91 11.84 2.08
N ARG A 7 -6.69 10.77 2.33
CA ARG A 7 -6.18 9.40 2.33
C ARG A 7 -6.00 8.92 0.90
N ASN A 8 -4.78 9.01 0.39
CA ASN A 8 -4.42 8.63 -0.97
C ASN A 8 -3.25 7.64 -1.06
N VAL A 9 -2.77 7.11 0.07
CA VAL A 9 -1.67 6.12 0.08
C VAL A 9 -2.22 4.70 -0.04
N CYS A 10 -1.69 3.93 -0.99
CA CYS A 10 -1.95 2.51 -1.16
C CYS A 10 -0.67 1.71 -0.94
N ILE A 11 -0.68 0.81 0.05
CA ILE A 11 0.44 -0.11 0.28
C ILE A 11 0.23 -1.34 -0.61
N ILE A 12 1.25 -1.76 -1.36
CA ILE A 12 1.17 -2.89 -2.29
C ILE A 12 2.41 -3.78 -2.13
N PRO A 13 2.28 -5.07 -1.79
CA PRO A 13 3.41 -5.98 -1.77
C PRO A 13 4.02 -6.16 -3.15
N VAL A 14 5.35 -6.30 -3.22
CA VAL A 14 6.06 -6.56 -4.48
C VAL A 14 5.65 -7.86 -5.17
N SER A 15 5.02 -8.79 -4.44
CA SER A 15 4.46 -10.03 -4.97
C SER A 15 3.06 -9.87 -5.60
N ALA A 16 2.45 -8.69 -5.52
CA ALA A 16 1.13 -8.43 -6.07
C ALA A 16 1.09 -8.52 -7.60
N HIS A 17 -0.07 -8.87 -8.16
CA HIS A 17 -0.27 -8.85 -9.60
C HIS A 17 -0.08 -7.42 -10.14
N GLY A 18 0.55 -7.28 -11.32
CA GLY A 18 0.93 -5.97 -11.88
C GLY A 18 -0.25 -5.01 -12.13
N THR A 19 -1.48 -5.53 -12.18
CA THR A 19 -2.70 -4.69 -12.23
C THR A 19 -2.91 -3.89 -10.96
N ASN A 20 -2.46 -4.36 -9.80
CA ASN A 20 -2.67 -3.67 -8.52
C ASN A 20 -1.99 -2.29 -8.52
N PRO A 21 -0.66 -2.17 -8.77
CA PRO A 21 -0.03 -0.86 -8.87
C PRO A 21 -0.53 -0.04 -10.05
N ALA A 22 -0.88 -0.68 -11.19
CA ALA A 22 -1.44 0.05 -12.34
C ALA A 22 -2.81 0.69 -12.01
N SER A 23 -3.70 -0.05 -11.33
CA SER A 23 -5.00 0.44 -10.90
C SER A 23 -4.86 1.53 -9.83
N ALA A 24 -4.00 1.35 -8.84
CA ALA A 24 -3.74 2.36 -7.83
C ALA A 24 -3.20 3.67 -8.44
N ALA A 25 -2.26 3.56 -9.39
CA ALA A 25 -1.73 4.71 -10.12
C ALA A 25 -2.82 5.40 -10.97
N MET A 26 -3.66 4.62 -11.65
CA MET A 26 -4.80 5.14 -12.41
C MET A 26 -5.81 5.89 -11.52
N CYS A 27 -5.98 5.44 -10.27
CA CYS A 27 -6.78 6.13 -9.26
C CYS A 27 -6.08 7.35 -8.62
N GLY A 28 -4.87 7.69 -9.05
CA GLY A 28 -4.09 8.81 -8.48
C GLY A 28 -3.56 8.55 -7.07
N MET A 29 -3.46 7.28 -6.65
CA MET A 29 -2.94 6.92 -5.34
C MET A 29 -1.41 6.98 -5.31
N LYS A 30 -0.86 7.36 -4.16
CA LYS A 30 0.56 7.21 -3.85
C LYS A 30 0.86 5.77 -3.45
N ILE A 31 1.61 5.06 -4.27
CA ILE A 31 1.94 3.65 -4.04
C ILE A 31 3.15 3.55 -3.11
N VAL A 32 3.04 2.72 -2.07
CA VAL A 32 4.14 2.33 -1.18
C VAL A 32 4.35 0.84 -1.31
N ALA A 33 5.49 0.44 -1.88
CA ALA A 33 5.82 -0.96 -2.04
C ALA A 33 6.34 -1.58 -0.73
N VAL A 34 5.95 -2.82 -0.43
CA VAL A 34 6.49 -3.61 0.68
C VAL A 34 7.01 -4.95 0.19
N GLY A 35 8.11 -5.43 0.77
CA GLY A 35 8.75 -6.68 0.42
C GLY A 35 7.97 -7.92 0.86
N THR A 36 8.55 -9.07 0.54
CA THR A 36 8.12 -10.39 1.05
C THR A 36 9.20 -11.01 1.92
N ASP A 37 8.79 -11.87 2.85
CA ASP A 37 9.71 -12.69 3.63
C ASP A 37 10.31 -13.83 2.80
N ALA A 38 11.22 -14.61 3.39
CA ALA A 38 11.87 -15.74 2.73
C ALA A 38 10.90 -16.88 2.33
N LYS A 39 9.67 -16.87 2.82
CA LYS A 39 8.62 -17.85 2.51
C LYS A 39 7.62 -17.31 1.47
N GLY A 40 7.83 -16.09 0.97
CA GLY A 40 6.95 -15.44 0.01
C GLY A 40 5.71 -14.77 0.64
N ASN A 41 5.62 -14.71 1.98
CA ASN A 41 4.55 -13.96 2.64
C ASN A 41 4.88 -12.47 2.65
N ILE A 42 3.89 -11.62 2.91
CA ILE A 42 4.11 -10.19 3.09
C ILE A 42 5.08 -9.95 4.27
N ASN A 43 6.07 -9.09 4.08
CA ASN A 43 6.94 -8.66 5.17
C ASN A 43 6.14 -7.79 6.16
N ILE A 44 5.71 -8.39 7.27
CA ILE A 44 4.87 -7.74 8.28
C ILE A 44 5.57 -6.54 8.94
N GLU A 45 6.89 -6.59 9.08
CA GLU A 45 7.65 -5.51 9.70
C GLU A 45 7.73 -4.29 8.79
N GLU A 46 7.98 -4.50 7.50
CA GLU A 46 7.91 -3.42 6.50
C GLU A 46 6.50 -2.88 6.34
N LEU A 47 5.49 -3.75 6.33
CA LEU A 47 4.08 -3.35 6.28
C LEU A 47 3.72 -2.46 7.47
N ARG A 48 4.12 -2.85 8.69
CA ARG A 48 3.87 -2.04 9.90
C ARG A 48 4.54 -0.67 9.79
N LYS A 49 5.82 -0.63 9.42
CA LYS A 49 6.56 0.64 9.23
C LYS A 49 5.91 1.53 8.18
N ALA A 50 5.51 0.96 7.04
CA ALA A 50 4.83 1.67 5.98
C ALA A 50 3.46 2.21 6.43
N ALA A 51 2.70 1.43 7.19
CA ALA A 51 1.40 1.84 7.71
C ALA A 51 1.53 2.94 8.77
N GLU A 52 2.49 2.84 9.68
CA GLU A 52 2.77 3.87 10.70
C GLU A 52 3.25 5.17 10.05
N ALA A 53 4.19 5.10 9.11
CA ALA A 53 4.71 6.27 8.40
C ALA A 53 3.67 6.99 7.54
N ASN A 54 2.60 6.29 7.13
CA ASN A 54 1.54 6.85 6.29
C ASN A 54 0.18 6.89 7.00
N ARG A 55 0.11 6.70 8.33
CA ARG A 55 -1.13 6.51 9.11
C ARG A 55 -2.26 7.48 8.76
N ASP A 56 -1.91 8.76 8.63
CA ASP A 56 -2.88 9.82 8.39
C ASP A 56 -3.39 9.83 6.94
N ASN A 57 -2.54 9.43 5.99
CA ASN A 57 -2.86 9.42 4.55
C ASN A 57 -3.17 8.01 4.01
N LEU A 58 -3.16 6.98 4.85
CA LEU A 58 -3.35 5.60 4.45
C LEU A 58 -4.79 5.35 3.99
N SER A 59 -4.96 4.94 2.73
CA SER A 59 -6.24 4.63 2.11
C SER A 59 -6.52 3.14 2.02
N ALA A 60 -5.51 2.35 1.59
CA ALA A 60 -5.72 0.95 1.23
C ALA A 60 -4.44 0.10 1.35
N LEU A 61 -4.66 -1.21 1.41
CA LEU A 61 -3.68 -2.28 1.22
C LEU A 61 -4.28 -3.22 0.16
N MET A 62 -3.50 -3.58 -0.86
CA MET A 62 -3.93 -4.47 -1.96
C MET A 62 -3.01 -5.67 -2.12
#